data_AF-A0A1M6QH26-F1
#
_entry.id   AF-A0A1M6QH26-F1
#
_cell.length_a   1.000
_cell.length_b   1.000
_cell.length_c   1.000
_cell.angle_alpha   90.00
_cell.angle_beta   90.00
_cell.angle_gamma   90.00
#
_symmetry.space_group_name_H-M   'P 1'
#
loop_
_entity.id
_entity.type
_entity.pdbx_description
1 polymer ?
#
loop_
_entity_poly.entity_id
_entity_poly.type
_entity_poly.pdbx_seq_one_letter_code
_entity_poly.pdbx_strand_id
1 'polypeptide(L)'
;MEEHLPVKAHKLVINNRKTSTATGVLDVLSFDLNEILLETEQGMLLMKGKDLHVNRLSVEKGEVDIVGEIDSVNYSETHLSGKAAGETFLAKLFK
;
A
#
# COMPACT_ATOMS: atom_id res chain seq x y z
N MET A 1 -20.87 -11.36 22.24
CA MET A 1 -21.07 -10.77 20.90
C MET A 1 -19.75 -10.09 20.58
N GLU A 2 -18.83 -10.82 19.94
CA GLU A 2 -17.59 -10.21 19.45
C GLU A 2 -18.01 -9.26 18.34
N GLU A 3 -17.85 -7.96 18.58
CA GLU A 3 -17.95 -6.96 17.53
C GLU A 3 -16.81 -7.24 16.55
N HIS A 4 -17.12 -7.95 15.46
CA HIS A 4 -16.32 -7.86 14.27
C HIS A 4 -16.42 -6.41 13.80
N LEU A 5 -15.48 -5.57 14.25
CA LEU A 5 -15.20 -4.29 13.63
C LEU A 5 -15.16 -4.56 12.12
N PRO A 6 -16.01 -3.88 11.31
CA PRO A 6 -16.03 -4.13 9.88
C PRO A 6 -14.62 -3.85 9.37
N VAL A 7 -13.97 -4.87 8.79
CA VAL A 7 -12.69 -4.73 8.11
C VAL A 7 -12.83 -3.53 7.19
N LYS A 8 -12.11 -2.44 7.48
CA LYS A 8 -12.26 -1.21 6.72
C LYS A 8 -11.78 -1.53 5.32
N ALA A 9 -12.68 -1.44 4.34
CA ALA A 9 -12.34 -1.75 2.97
C ALA A 9 -11.14 -0.89 2.54
N HIS A 10 -10.02 -1.55 2.23
CA HIS A 10 -8.85 -0.91 1.67
C HIS A 10 -9.15 -0.50 0.23
N LYS A 11 -9.07 0.79 -0.07
CA LYS A 11 -9.38 1.36 -1.37
C LYS A 11 -8.27 2.33 -1.74
N LEU A 12 -7.71 2.13 -2.93
CA LEU A 12 -6.78 3.06 -3.55
C LEU A 12 -7.45 3.69 -4.77
N VAL A 13 -7.53 5.03 -4.80
CA VAL A 13 -8.07 5.81 -5.92
C VAL A 13 -6.99 6.72 -6.44
N ILE A 14 -6.61 6.59 -7.71
CA ILE A 14 -5.65 7.47 -8.36
C ILE A 14 -6.38 8.26 -9.46
N ASN A 15 -6.33 9.59 -9.39
CA ASN A 15 -6.89 10.45 -10.44
C ASN A 15 -5.77 11.13 -11.22
N ASN A 16 -5.76 10.89 -12.53
CA ASN A 16 -4.85 11.51 -13.50
C ASN A 16 -3.35 11.40 -13.12
N ARG A 17 -2.98 10.39 -12.32
CA ARG A 17 -1.64 10.24 -11.72
C ARG A 17 -1.16 11.48 -10.95
N LYS A 18 -2.06 12.37 -10.54
CA LYS A 18 -1.78 13.64 -9.85
C LYS A 18 -2.24 13.66 -8.39
N THR A 19 -3.28 12.89 -8.10
CA THR A 19 -3.84 12.78 -6.76
C THR A 19 -4.14 11.31 -6.50
N SER A 20 -3.88 10.87 -5.27
CA SER A 20 -4.19 9.53 -4.82
C SER A 20 -4.81 9.57 -3.43
N THR A 21 -5.86 8.79 -3.23
CA THR A 21 -6.46 8.59 -1.92
C THR A 21 -6.37 7.12 -1.57
N ALA A 22 -5.81 6.80 -0.40
CA ALA A 22 -5.77 5.45 0.14
C ALA A 22 -6.55 5.38 1.47
N THR A 23 -7.39 4.35 1.62
CA THR A 23 -8.13 4.03 2.86
C THR A 23 -7.57 2.75 3.47
N GLY A 24 -7.79 2.51 4.76
CA GLY A 24 -7.21 1.35 5.47
C GLY A 24 -5.72 1.52 5.79
N VAL A 25 -5.23 2.76 5.87
CA VAL A 25 -3.87 3.09 6.29
C VAL A 25 -3.80 3.06 7.82
N LEU A 26 -2.86 2.27 8.34
CA LEU A 26 -2.57 2.14 9.77
C LEU A 26 -1.56 3.20 10.20
N ASP A 27 -0.46 3.34 9.45
CA ASP A 27 0.60 4.30 9.76
C ASP A 27 1.35 4.78 8.51
N VAL A 28 2.04 5.92 8.62
CA VAL A 28 2.92 6.48 7.59
C VAL A 28 4.36 6.32 8.05
N LEU A 29 5.09 5.38 7.44
CA LEU A 29 6.46 5.07 7.87
C LEU A 29 7.50 6.01 7.29
N SER A 30 7.32 6.42 6.02
CA SER A 30 8.21 7.37 5.37
C SER A 30 7.43 8.26 4.42
N PHE A 31 7.75 9.54 4.39
CA PHE A 31 7.25 10.48 3.41
C PHE A 31 8.42 11.30 2.87
N ASP A 32 8.59 11.26 1.56
CA ASP A 32 9.56 12.04 0.82
C ASP A 32 8.92 12.57 -0.47
N LEU A 33 9.57 13.55 -1.09
CA LEU A 33 9.11 14.12 -2.36
C LEU A 33 9.11 13.11 -3.52
N ASN A 34 9.89 12.02 -3.40
CA ASN A 34 10.02 11.01 -4.46
C ASN A 34 9.35 9.68 -4.11
N GLU A 35 9.11 9.41 -2.83
CA GLU A 35 8.47 8.17 -2.39
C GLU A 35 7.72 8.34 -1.07
N ILE A 36 6.64 7.58 -0.92
CA ILE A 36 5.84 7.51 0.30
C ILE A 36 5.65 6.04 0.64
N LEU A 37 5.97 5.67 1.88
CA LEU A 37 5.81 4.34 2.43
C LEU A 37 4.72 4.35 3.50
N LEU A 38 3.66 3.59 3.25
CA LEU A 38 2.49 3.47 4.11
C LEU A 38 2.36 2.04 4.62
N GLU A 39 1.93 1.89 5.87
CA GLU A 39 1.47 0.64 6.43
C GLU A 39 -0.05 0.58 6.30
N THR A 40 -0.58 -0.49 5.70
CA THR A 40 -2.01 -0.69 5.48
C THR A 40 -2.45 -2.04 6.02
N GLU A 41 -3.75 -2.25 6.23
CA GLU A 41 -4.27 -3.56 6.66
C GLU A 41 -3.96 -4.69 5.67
N GLN A 42 -3.66 -4.37 4.40
CA GLN A 42 -3.29 -5.32 3.35
C GLN A 42 -1.76 -5.42 3.14
N GLY A 43 -0.97 -4.96 4.11
CA GLY A 43 0.49 -4.95 4.06
C GLY A 43 1.07 -3.57 3.73
N MET A 44 2.30 -3.55 3.25
CA MET A 44 3.06 -2.33 3.01
C MET A 44 2.76 -1.76 1.64
N LEU A 45 2.51 -0.47 1.55
CA LEU A 45 2.25 0.23 0.31
C LEU A 45 3.35 1.25 0.05
N LEU A 46 4.14 1.01 -1.00
CA LEU A 46 5.18 1.91 -1.47
C LEU A 46 4.70 2.63 -2.73
N MET A 47 4.61 3.94 -2.65
CA MET A 47 4.28 4.82 -3.77
C MET A 47 5.53 5.59 -4.17
N LYS A 48 5.88 5.60 -5.46
CA LYS A 48 6.99 6.40 -5.99
C LYS A 48 6.53 7.35 -7.07
N GLY A 49 7.20 8.47 -7.17
CA GLY A 49 6.78 9.57 -8.01
C GLY A 49 7.67 10.80 -7.90
N LYS A 50 7.10 11.96 -8.21
CA LYS A 50 7.74 13.27 -8.10
C LYS A 50 6.83 14.26 -7.41
N ASP A 51 7.42 15.12 -6.59
CA ASP A 51 6.72 16.16 -5.82
C ASP A 51 5.54 15.59 -5.01
N LEU A 52 5.75 14.38 -4.49
CA LEU A 52 4.78 13.68 -3.65
C LEU A 52 4.68 14.39 -2.30
N HIS A 53 3.46 14.75 -1.91
CA HIS A 53 3.17 15.34 -0.62
C HIS A 53 1.84 14.85 -0.09
N VAL A 54 1.77 14.69 1.23
CA VAL A 54 0.54 14.30 1.93
C VAL A 54 -0.30 15.57 2.13
N ASN A 55 -1.46 15.63 1.47
CA ASN A 55 -2.39 16.74 1.59
C ASN A 55 -3.25 16.63 2.86
N ARG A 56 -3.70 15.43 3.19
CA ARG A 56 -4.49 15.17 4.40
C ARG A 56 -4.20 13.77 4.92
N LEU A 57 -3.96 13.65 6.22
CA LEU A 57 -3.81 12.38 6.92
C LEU A 57 -4.83 12.32 8.04
N SER A 58 -5.67 11.28 8.03
CA SER A 58 -6.62 10.98 9.11
C SER A 58 -6.37 9.57 9.62
N VAL A 59 -5.50 9.46 10.62
CA VAL A 59 -5.11 8.18 11.23
C VAL A 59 -6.32 7.49 11.88
N GLU A 60 -7.24 8.23 12.50
CA GLU A 60 -8.47 7.67 13.10
C GLU A 60 -9.39 7.01 12.05
N LYS A 61 -9.50 7.61 10.87
CA LYS A 61 -10.29 7.07 9.77
C LYS A 61 -9.51 6.05 8.95
N GLY A 62 -8.18 6.08 9.03
CA GLY A 62 -7.27 5.30 8.21
C GLY A 62 -7.25 5.78 6.77
N GLU A 63 -7.36 7.08 6.54
CA GLU A 63 -7.41 7.68 5.20
C GLU A 63 -6.22 8.63 5.00
N VAL A 64 -5.58 8.53 3.84
CA VAL A 64 -4.52 9.44 3.41
C VAL A 64 -4.78 9.95 2.01
N ASP A 65 -4.63 11.25 1.83
CA ASP A 65 -4.69 11.94 0.55
C ASP A 65 -3.29 12.40 0.18
N ILE A 66 -2.82 11.95 -0.98
CA ILE A 66 -1.50 12.22 -1.55
C ILE A 66 -1.69 13.01 -2.83
N VAL A 67 -0.84 14.00 -3.03
CA VAL A 67 -0.81 14.83 -4.23
C VAL A 67 0.62 14.83 -4.77
N GLY A 68 0.75 14.79 -6.08
CA GLY A 68 2.03 14.70 -6.78
C GLY A 68 1.94 13.79 -7.99
N GLU A 69 3.02 13.67 -8.75
CA GLU A 69 3.07 12.82 -9.93
C GLU A 69 3.41 11.38 -9.52
N ILE A 70 2.49 10.44 -9.74
CA ILE A 70 2.66 9.04 -9.33
C ILE A 70 3.20 8.23 -10.52
N ASP A 71 4.37 7.64 -10.34
CA ASP A 71 5.03 6.79 -11.33
C ASP A 71 4.81 5.31 -11.07
N SER A 72 4.81 4.90 -9.81
CA SER A 72 4.57 3.51 -9.45
C SER A 72 3.89 3.36 -8.09
N VAL A 73 3.14 2.28 -7.94
CA VAL A 73 2.52 1.86 -6.69
C VAL A 73 2.79 0.38 -6.53
N ASN A 74 3.40 0.00 -5.41
CA ASN A 74 3.79 -1.36 -5.12
C ASN A 74 3.23 -1.76 -3.76
N TYR A 75 2.52 -2.88 -3.72
CA TYR A 75 2.17 -3.55 -2.47
C TYR A 75 3.24 -4.60 -2.16
N SER A 76 3.73 -4.59 -0.94
CA SER A 76 4.61 -5.61 -0.39
C SER A 76 3.84 -6.32 0.71
N GLU A 77 3.58 -7.61 0.50
CA GLU A 77 3.04 -8.45 1.55
C GLU A 77 4.09 -8.62 2.64
N THR A 78 3.80 -8.13 3.85
CA THR A 78 4.47 -8.62 5.07
C THR A 78 3.84 -9.95 5.45
N HIS A 79 3.88 -10.93 4.54
CA HIS A 79 3.62 -12.31 4.92
C HIS A 79 4.75 -12.74 5.85
N LEU A 80 4.50 -12.66 7.16
CA LEU A 80 5.02 -13.61 8.13
C LEU A 80 4.44 -15.00 7.80
N SER A 81 4.80 -15.52 6.64
CA SER A 81 4.44 -16.84 6.15
C SER A 81 5.68 -17.39 5.46
N GLY A 82 6.66 -17.76 6.27
CA GLY A 82 7.73 -18.62 5.80
C GLY A 82 7.13 -19.88 5.20
N LYS A 83 7.34 -20.07 3.89
CA LYS A 83 7.62 -21.35 3.23
C LYS A 83 7.65 -21.17 1.71
N ALA A 84 8.87 -21.17 1.17
CA ALA A 84 9.27 -21.85 -0.07
C ALA A 84 8.22 -21.89 -1.21
N ALA A 85 8.07 -20.78 -1.93
CA ALA A 85 7.36 -20.73 -3.21
C ALA A 85 8.32 -20.50 -4.40
N GLY A 86 9.58 -20.91 -4.27
CA GLY A 86 10.62 -20.69 -5.29
C GLY A 86 11.12 -21.94 -6.02
N GLU A 87 10.97 -23.15 -5.47
CA GLU A 87 11.71 -24.31 -5.99
C GLU A 87 10.89 -25.26 -6.91
N THR A 88 9.56 -25.13 -6.97
CA THR A 88 8.72 -26.17 -7.61
C THR A 88 8.25 -25.83 -9.03
N PHE A 89 8.30 -24.56 -9.45
CA PHE A 89 7.75 -24.14 -10.75
C PHE A 89 8.71 -24.32 -11.94
N LEU A 90 10.02 -24.30 -11.72
CA LEU A 90 11.00 -24.46 -12.81
C LEU A 90 11.29 -25.92 -13.17
N ALA A 91 10.99 -26.87 -12.28
CA ALA A 91 11.29 -28.30 -12.49
C ALA A 91 10.32 -29.02 -13.44
N LYS A 92 9.15 -28.43 -13.76
CA LYS A 92 8.13 -29.04 -14.62
C LYS A 92 8.24 -28.67 -16.11
N LEU A 93 9.16 -27.76 -16.48
CA LEU A 93 9.29 -27.26 -17.85
C LEU A 93 10.36 -28.00 -18.67
N PHE A 94 11.14 -28.89 -18.06
CA PHE A 94 12.21 -29.65 -18.74
C PHE A 94 11.96 -31.16 -18.79
N LYS A 95 10.70 -31.59 -18.91
CA LYS A 95 10.37 -32.95 -19.34
C LYS A 95 9.67 -32.95 -20.69
#